data_AF-A0A5N6P4Q8-F1
#
_entry.id   AF-A0A5N6P4Q8-F1
#
_cell.length_a   1.000
_cell.length_b   1.000
_cell.length_c   1.000
_cell.angle_alpha   90.00
_cell.angle_beta   90.00
_cell.angle_gamma   90.00
#
_symmetry.space_group_name_H-M   'P 1'
#
loop_
_entity.id
_entity.type
_entity.pdbx_description
1 polymer ?
#
loop_
_entity_poly.entity_id
_entity_poly.type
_entity_poly.pdbx_seq_one_letter_code
_entity_poly.pdbx_strand_id
1 'polypeptide(L)'
;MTRLLEKYVPFVFDEECLKAFEFLKKKLVSALILVAPDWSLPFELMCDASDQAVGAVLGQRRDKHFHPTYYACKTLNDAQKNYTTTEKSF
;
A
#
# COMPACT_ATOMS: atom_id res chain seq x y z
N MET A 1 -6.42 -12.29 0.87
CA MET A 1 -7.80 -11.98 1.30
C MET A 1 -7.79 -11.86 2.81
N THR A 2 -8.42 -10.85 3.40
CA THR A 2 -8.45 -10.66 4.86
C THR A 2 -9.55 -11.53 5.46
N ARG A 3 -9.19 -12.47 6.35
CA ARG A 3 -10.10 -13.43 6.99
C ARG A 3 -11.37 -12.79 7.58
N LEU A 4 -11.25 -11.57 8.11
CA LEU A 4 -12.33 -10.84 8.78
C LEU A 4 -13.54 -10.54 7.89
N LEU A 5 -13.38 -10.48 6.57
CA LEU A 5 -14.45 -10.07 5.63
C LEU A 5 -14.91 -11.23 4.73
N GLU A 6 -14.49 -12.46 5.03
CA GLU A 6 -14.86 -13.62 4.24
C GLU A 6 -16.33 -13.99 4.45
N LYS A 7 -17.01 -14.28 3.34
CA LYS A 7 -18.43 -14.67 3.39
C LYS A 7 -18.59 -15.95 4.21
N TYR A 8 -19.57 -15.97 5.11
CA TYR A 8 -19.87 -17.09 6.02
C TYR A 8 -18.82 -17.34 7.12
N VAL A 9 -17.83 -16.46 7.28
CA VAL A 9 -16.90 -16.48 8.41
C VAL A 9 -17.36 -15.44 9.45
N PRO A 10 -17.50 -15.80 10.74
CA PRO A 10 -17.81 -14.83 11.78
C PRO A 10 -16.74 -13.74 11.86
N PHE A 11 -17.17 -12.48 11.96
CA PHE A 11 -16.25 -11.36 12.20
C PHE A 11 -15.73 -11.44 13.64
N VAL A 12 -14.52 -11.96 13.82
CA VAL A 12 -13.84 -12.07 15.13
C VAL A 12 -12.62 -11.16 15.12
N PHE A 13 -12.73 -10.00 15.75
CA PHE A 13 -11.62 -9.07 15.91
C PHE A 13 -10.81 -9.42 17.17
N ASP A 14 -9.88 -10.36 17.01
CA ASP A 14 -9.05 -10.89 18.09
C ASP A 14 -7.82 -10.00 18.41
N GLU A 15 -6.98 -10.47 19.34
CA GLU A 15 -5.79 -9.74 19.78
C GLU A 15 -4.74 -9.58 18.66
N GLU A 16 -4.63 -10.54 17.73
CA GLU A 16 -3.75 -10.41 16.57
C GLU A 16 -4.24 -9.30 15.64
N CYS A 17 -5.56 -9.22 15.41
CA CYS A 17 -6.17 -8.17 14.62
C CYS A 17 -5.92 -6.78 15.23
N LEU A 18 -6.06 -6.65 16.56
CA LEU A 18 -5.78 -5.41 17.27
C LEU A 18 -4.30 -5.00 17.15
N LYS A 19 -3.37 -5.96 17.33
CA LYS A 19 -1.93 -5.72 17.18
C LYS A 19 -1.58 -5.26 15.77
N ALA A 20 -2.13 -5.92 14.75
CA ALA A 20 -1.92 -5.55 13.35
C ALA A 20 -2.49 -4.15 13.04
N PHE A 21 -3.70 -3.85 13.53
CA PHE A 21 -4.33 -2.55 13.35
C PHE A 21 -3.51 -1.40 13.98
N GLU A 22 -3.10 -1.56 15.23
CA GLU A 22 -2.29 -0.55 15.93
C GLU A 22 -0.89 -0.40 15.32
N PHE A 23 -0.29 -1.48 14.83
CA PHE A 23 0.96 -1.42 14.08
C PHE A 23 0.81 -0.59 12.78
N LEU A 24 -0.21 -0.90 11.97
CA LEU A 24 -0.49 -0.17 10.73
C LEU A 24 -0.80 1.30 11.00
N LYS A 25 -1.62 1.60 12.01
CA LYS A 25 -1.93 2.97 12.44
C LYS A 25 -0.66 3.74 12.80
N LYS A 26 0.23 3.16 13.62
CA LYS A 26 1.53 3.76 13.97
C LYS A 26 2.39 4.03 12.73
N LYS A 27 2.46 3.06 11.81
CA LYS A 27 3.22 3.23 10.57
C LYS A 27 2.65 4.35 9.69
N LEU A 28 1.33 4.40 9.54
CA LEU A 28 0.64 5.44 8.77
C LEU A 28 0.83 6.85 9.34
N VAL A 29 0.76 7.02 10.67
CA VAL A 29 1.00 8.35 11.29
C VAL A 29 2.47 8.74 11.33
N SER A 30 3.39 7.78 11.24
CA SER A 30 4.84 8.01 11.19
C SER A 30 5.40 8.22 9.79
N ALA A 31 4.69 7.75 8.75
CA ALA A 31 5.09 7.95 7.37
C ALA A 31 5.15 9.46 7.12
N LEU A 32 6.34 9.94 6.78
CA LEU A 32 6.68 11.35 6.67
C LEU A 32 5.58 12.06 5.88
N ILE A 33 4.78 12.83 6.64
CA ILE A 33 3.64 13.67 6.28
C ILE A 33 3.39 13.68 4.78
N LEU A 34 2.31 13.01 4.34
CA LEU A 34 1.78 13.17 2.98
C LEU A 34 1.71 14.66 2.67
N VAL A 35 2.59 15.13 1.80
CA VAL A 35 2.64 16.55 1.45
C VAL A 35 1.52 16.81 0.45
N ALA A 36 0.84 17.94 0.58
CA ALA A 36 -0.14 18.33 -0.43
C ALA A 36 0.54 18.40 -1.82
N PRO A 37 -0.06 17.81 -2.86
CA PRO A 37 0.51 17.86 -4.20
C PRO A 37 0.55 19.29 -4.71
N ASP A 38 1.66 19.65 -5.33
CA ASP A 38 1.80 20.89 -6.08
C ASP A 38 1.51 20.60 -7.55
N TRP A 39 0.34 21.00 -8.03
CA TRP A 39 -0.10 20.70 -9.40
C TRP A 39 0.77 21.30 -10.50
N SER A 40 1.70 22.19 -10.17
CA SER A 40 2.68 22.73 -11.12
C SER A 40 3.91 21.82 -11.34
N LEU A 41 4.14 20.84 -10.45
CA LEU A 41 5.29 19.94 -10.50
C LEU A 41 4.92 18.57 -11.10
N PRO A 42 5.87 17.90 -11.79
CA PRO A 42 5.64 16.55 -12.30
C PRO A 42 5.50 15.55 -11.15
N PHE A 43 4.68 14.52 -11.39
CA PHE A 43 4.55 13.38 -10.49
C PHE A 43 5.55 12.28 -10.85
N GLU A 44 6.05 11.61 -9.81
CA GLU A 44 6.85 10.41 -9.89
C GLU A 44 6.09 9.27 -9.19
N LEU A 45 5.96 8.13 -9.87
CA LEU A 45 5.35 6.93 -9.32
C LEU A 45 6.45 5.88 -9.12
N MET A 46 6.60 5.40 -7.89
CA MET A 46 7.48 4.26 -7.58
C MET A 46 6.61 3.08 -7.18
N CYS A 47 6.76 1.96 -7.87
CA CYS A 47 6.02 0.73 -7.59
C CYS A 47 6.97 -0.38 -7.18
N ASP A 48 6.52 -1.23 -6.27
CA ASP A 48 7.17 -2.50 -5.93
C ASP A 48 6.12 -3.60 -5.83
N ALA A 49 6.48 -4.81 -6.21
CA ALA A 49 5.59 -5.96 -6.23
C ALA A 49 6.20 -7.12 -5.46
N SER A 50 5.42 -7.67 -4.54
CA SER A 50 5.69 -8.95 -3.89
C SER A 50 4.84 -10.05 -4.53
N ASP A 51 5.05 -11.30 -4.10
CA ASP A 51 4.21 -12.41 -4.54
C ASP A 51 2.75 -12.30 -4.11
N GLN A 52 2.44 -11.44 -3.13
CA GLN A 52 1.11 -11.34 -2.55
C GLN A 52 0.40 -10.02 -2.86
N ALA A 53 1.15 -8.96 -3.12
CA ALA A 53 0.61 -7.61 -3.27
C ALA A 53 1.55 -6.70 -4.06
N VAL A 54 0.96 -5.70 -4.69
CA VAL A 54 1.66 -4.58 -5.33
C VAL A 54 1.49 -3.35 -4.45
N GLY A 55 2.58 -2.64 -4.20
CA GLY A 55 2.60 -1.35 -3.53
C GLY A 55 3.06 -0.27 -4.51
N ALA A 56 2.53 0.94 -4.36
CA ALA A 56 2.95 2.11 -5.10
C ALA A 56 2.97 3.34 -4.21
N VAL A 57 3.93 4.22 -4.44
CA VAL A 57 3.99 5.56 -3.86
C VAL A 57 4.01 6.59 -4.99
N LEU A 58 3.04 7.50 -4.95
CA LEU A 58 3.01 8.69 -5.78
C LEU A 58 3.67 9.81 -4.98
N GLY A 59 4.54 10.57 -5.62
CA GLY A 59 5.17 11.73 -5.02
C GLY A 59 5.67 12.73 -6.04
N GLN A 60 6.35 13.75 -5.55
CA GLN A 60 6.94 14.80 -6.37
C GLN A 60 8.34 15.11 -5.89
N ARG A 61 9.25 15.45 -6.81
CA ARG A 61 10.61 15.83 -6.45
C ARG A 61 10.69 17.33 -6.20
N ARG A 62 11.09 17.73 -4.98
CA ARG A 62 11.37 19.12 -4.60
C ARG A 62 12.79 19.18 -4.07
N ASP A 63 13.59 20.12 -4.57
CA ASP A 63 14.99 20.27 -4.17
C ASP A 63 15.80 18.95 -4.21
N LYS A 64 15.55 18.13 -5.25
CA LYS A 64 16.13 16.78 -5.46
C LYS A 64 15.70 15.70 -4.45
N HIS A 65 14.81 16.02 -3.51
CA HIS A 65 14.24 15.08 -2.56
C HIS A 65 12.86 14.63 -3.03
N PHE A 66 12.57 13.33 -2.89
CA PHE A 66 11.26 12.78 -3.21
C PHE A 66 10.30 12.99 -2.03
N HIS A 67 9.19 13.69 -2.29
CA HIS A 67 8.14 13.94 -1.31
C HIS A 67 6.91 13.10 -1.65
N PRO A 68 6.56 12.09 -0.83
CA PRO A 68 5.37 11.28 -1.06
C PRO A 68 4.09 12.10 -0.85
N THR A 69 3.15 11.98 -1.79
CA THR A 69 1.83 12.61 -1.77
C THR A 69 0.72 11.58 -1.57
N TYR A 70 0.92 10.33 -2.00
CA TYR A 70 -0.06 9.25 -1.81
C TYR A 70 0.59 7.86 -1.82
N TYR A 71 0.06 6.95 -1.02
CA TYR A 71 0.41 5.52 -1.05
C TYR A 71 -0.79 4.70 -1.51
N ALA A 72 -0.55 3.76 -2.40
CA ALA A 72 -1.54 2.78 -2.84
C ALA A 72 -0.97 1.37 -2.66
N CYS A 73 -1.82 0.41 -2.32
CA CYS A 73 -1.45 -0.99 -2.41
C CYS A 73 -2.65 -1.84 -2.82
N LYS A 74 -2.37 -2.97 -3.45
CA LYS A 74 -3.38 -3.93 -3.90
C LYS A 74 -2.89 -5.34 -3.68
N THR A 75 -3.63 -6.12 -2.89
CA THR A 75 -3.39 -7.56 -2.78
C THR A 75 -3.78 -8.25 -4.09
N LEU A 76 -2.91 -9.14 -4.56
CA LEU A 76 -3.14 -9.94 -5.76
C LEU A 76 -4.20 -11.00 -5.48
N ASN A 77 -5.10 -11.22 -6.45
CA ASN A 77 -6.01 -12.36 -6.42
C ASN A 77 -5.27 -13.66 -6.79
N ASP A 78 -5.92 -14.81 -6.63
CA ASP A 78 -5.25 -16.11 -6.83
C ASP A 78 -4.77 -16.35 -8.26
N ALA A 79 -5.45 -15.79 -9.27
CA ALA A 79 -4.98 -15.82 -10.64
C ALA A 79 -3.72 -14.96 -10.82
N GLN A 80 -3.71 -13.75 -10.25
CA GLN A 80 -2.62 -12.78 -10.36
C GLN A 80 -1.37 -13.17 -9.57
N LYS A 81 -1.50 -13.97 -8.50
CA LYS A 81 -0.34 -14.50 -7.77
C LYS A 81 0.53 -15.42 -8.63
N ASN A 82 -0.06 -16.08 -9.64
CA ASN A 82 0.66 -16.96 -10.55
C ASN A 82 1.38 -16.23 -11.69
N TYR A 83 1.21 -14.90 -11.78
CA TYR A 83 1.91 -14.09 -12.78
C TYR A 83 3.41 -14.00 -12.46
N THR A 84 4.22 -13.80 -13.51
CA THR A 84 5.64 -13.51 -13.33
C THR A 84 5.83 -12.15 -12.65
N THR A 85 6.95 -11.93 -11.95
CA THR A 85 7.22 -10.68 -11.22
C THR A 85 7.08 -9.44 -12.09
N THR A 86 7.47 -9.55 -13.37
CA THR A 86 7.28 -8.51 -14.37
C THR A 86 5.80 -8.17 -14.55
N GLU A 87 4.97 -9.17 -14.84
CA GLU A 87 3.52 -9.02 -15.06
C GLU A 87 2.77 -8.54 -13.81
N LYS A 88 3.23 -8.87 -12.60
CA LYS A 88 2.65 -8.36 -11.35
C LYS A 88 2.86 -6.86 -11.19
N SER A 89 3.89 -6.31 -11.82
CA SER A 89 4.29 -4.89 -11.69
C SER A 89 3.60 -3.98 -12.72
N PHE A 90 2.86 -4.55 -13.68
CA PHE A 90 2.11 -3.86 -14.74
C PHE A 90 0.60 -4.02 -14.55
#